data_AF-A0AAV0RJ55-F1
#
_entry.id   AF-A0AAV0RJ55-F1
#
_cell.length_a   1.000
_cell.length_b   1.000
_cell.length_c   1.000
_cell.angle_alpha   90.00
_cell.angle_beta   90.00
_cell.angle_gamma   90.00
#
_symmetry.space_group_name_H-M   'P 1'
#
loop_
_entity.id
_entity.type
_entity.pdbx_description
1 polymer ?
#
loop_
_entity_poly.entity_id
_entity_poly.type
_entity_poly.pdbx_seq_one_letter_code
_entity_poly.pdbx_strand_id
1 'polypeptide(L)'
;MDKLPTFWAVKSDLQVSRQVTTSRGPGTSFQFALAFVDQLFGETVAKEVAEILLMDTSDDDCRKEELNPTEWSFEHNARVLLPVANGSEEIEVVTIVDILRRANVEVLFASVEKSVQILGSQSTRIVADKFIGDAARFDYDLIVLPGGRAGSDRLQKSKVLKKLLQEQDEGGRIYGAVCSSLSVLHELCVLKDKEPLHIQELVTS
;
A
#
# COMPACT_ATOMS: atom_id res chain seq x y z
N MET A 1 14.12 -36.35 18.88
CA MET A 1 13.48 -35.07 19.23
C MET A 1 14.03 -34.06 18.26
N ASP A 2 13.42 -34.02 17.07
CA ASP A 2 13.87 -33.17 15.99
C ASP A 2 13.52 -31.72 16.32
N LYS A 3 14.56 -30.88 16.31
CA LYS A 3 14.42 -29.44 16.54
C LYS A 3 13.51 -28.90 15.43
N LEU A 4 12.38 -28.33 15.85
CA LEU A 4 11.52 -27.53 14.97
C LEU A 4 12.40 -26.51 14.23
N PRO A 5 12.24 -26.31 12.91
CA PRO A 5 12.98 -25.31 12.18
C PRO A 5 12.77 -23.95 12.87
N THR A 6 13.87 -23.26 13.11
CA THR A 6 13.90 -21.98 13.82
C THR A 6 13.08 -20.96 13.02
N PHE A 7 11.86 -20.71 13.49
CA PHE A 7 10.98 -19.69 12.95
C PHE A 7 11.53 -18.32 13.35
N TRP A 8 11.90 -17.48 12.39
CA TRP A 8 12.10 -16.06 12.64
C TRP A 8 10.75 -15.36 12.46
N ALA A 9 10.10 -15.02 13.58
CA ALA A 9 9.01 -14.06 13.56
C ALA A 9 9.61 -12.71 13.15
N VAL A 10 9.27 -12.22 11.96
CA VAL A 10 9.58 -10.84 11.59
C VAL A 10 8.82 -9.93 12.57
N LYS A 11 9.56 -9.11 13.30
CA LYS A 11 9.08 -8.38 14.48
C LYS A 11 8.34 -7.08 14.10
N SER A 12 8.43 -6.66 12.84
CA SER A 12 7.86 -5.41 12.30
C SER A 12 6.55 -5.66 11.53
N ASP A 13 5.57 -4.80 11.79
CA ASP A 13 4.27 -4.78 11.09
C ASP A 13 4.34 -4.04 9.75
N LEU A 14 5.38 -3.21 9.59
CA LEU A 14 5.64 -2.41 8.41
C LEU A 14 7.11 -2.54 7.98
N GLN A 15 7.34 -2.73 6.68
CA GLN A 15 8.67 -2.77 6.10
C GLN A 15 8.78 -1.76 4.98
N VAL A 16 9.88 -1.00 4.96
CA VAL A 16 10.21 -0.07 3.88
C VAL A 16 11.49 -0.55 3.22
N SER A 17 11.50 -0.67 1.89
CA SER A 17 12.69 -0.98 1.11
C SER A 17 12.77 -0.09 -0.14
N ARG A 18 13.64 0.93 -0.09
CA ARG A 18 13.74 1.98 -1.13
C ARG A 18 12.37 2.61 -1.42
N GLN A 19 11.84 2.44 -2.63
CA GLN A 19 10.53 2.96 -3.06
C GLN A 19 9.34 2.09 -2.64
N VAL A 20 9.56 0.99 -1.90
CA VAL A 20 8.52 0.00 -1.62
C VAL A 20 8.17 0.00 -0.14
N THR A 21 6.91 0.20 0.20
CA THR A 21 6.41 0.07 1.58
C THR A 21 5.38 -1.06 1.66
N THR A 22 5.50 -1.97 2.62
CA THR A 22 4.59 -3.12 2.77
C THR A 22 4.10 -3.30 4.21
N SER A 23 2.95 -3.97 4.36
CA SER A 23 2.38 -4.28 5.68
C SER A 23 1.53 -5.56 5.69
N ARG A 24 1.24 -6.08 6.89
CA ARG A 24 0.80 -7.48 7.12
C ARG A 24 -0.71 -7.74 7.09
N GLY A 25 -1.57 -6.72 7.09
CA GLY A 25 -3.02 -6.94 7.08
C GLY A 25 -3.87 -5.71 7.37
N PRO A 26 -5.20 -5.87 7.51
CA PRO A 26 -6.10 -4.74 7.71
C PRO A 26 -5.89 -4.02 9.05
N GLY A 27 -5.43 -4.73 10.09
CA GLY A 27 -5.15 -4.14 11.40
C GLY A 27 -3.98 -3.14 11.40
N THR A 28 -3.11 -3.18 10.40
CA THR A 28 -1.93 -2.31 10.30
C THR A 28 -2.14 -1.13 9.34
N SER A 29 -3.35 -0.99 8.76
CA SER A 29 -3.68 0.03 7.75
C SER A 29 -3.39 1.47 8.20
N PHE A 30 -3.61 1.76 9.48
CA PHE A 30 -3.36 3.09 10.05
C PHE A 30 -1.86 3.43 10.03
N GLN A 31 -1.02 2.55 10.59
CA GLN A 31 0.43 2.71 10.59
C GLN A 31 0.99 2.73 9.16
N PHE A 32 0.42 1.90 8.29
CA PHE A 32 0.79 1.84 6.88
C PHE A 32 0.53 3.14 6.13
N ALA A 33 -0.64 3.74 6.31
CA ALA A 33 -0.94 5.02 5.70
C ALA A 33 -0.09 6.17 6.28
N LEU A 34 0.14 6.18 7.60
CA LEU A 34 1.01 7.17 8.24
C LEU A 34 2.46 7.07 7.76
N ALA A 35 2.96 5.87 7.43
CA ALA A 35 4.29 5.70 6.84
C ALA A 35 4.42 6.43 5.49
N PHE A 36 3.35 6.47 4.67
CA PHE A 36 3.38 7.27 3.44
C PHE A 36 3.30 8.76 3.71
N VAL A 37 2.53 9.20 4.71
CA VAL A 37 2.51 10.62 5.10
C VAL A 37 3.92 11.07 5.50
N ASP A 38 4.62 10.24 6.28
CA ASP A 38 6.00 10.45 6.68
C ASP A 38 6.96 10.49 5.46
N GLN A 39 6.84 9.53 4.54
CA GLN A 39 7.65 9.51 3.31
C GLN A 39 7.38 10.70 2.37
N LEU A 40 6.14 11.22 2.34
CA LEU A 40 5.76 12.30 1.43
C LEU A 40 6.03 13.69 2.04
N PHE A 41 5.83 13.87 3.34
CA PHE A 41 5.82 15.19 3.98
C PHE A 41 6.65 15.27 5.27
N GLY A 42 7.27 14.17 5.68
CA GLY A 42 8.10 14.06 6.87
C GLY A 42 7.33 13.78 8.17
N GLU A 43 8.10 13.43 9.19
CA GLU A 43 7.61 12.94 10.48
C GLU A 43 6.68 13.94 11.19
N THR A 44 6.90 15.24 11.00
CA THR A 44 6.07 16.29 11.65
C THR A 44 4.62 16.21 11.19
N VAL A 45 4.38 16.15 9.88
CA VAL A 45 3.02 16.06 9.32
C VAL A 45 2.39 14.71 9.67
N ALA A 46 3.17 13.63 9.66
CA ALA A 46 2.69 12.32 10.07
C ALA A 46 2.21 12.30 11.53
N LYS A 47 2.95 12.94 12.45
CA LYS A 47 2.55 13.08 13.86
C LYS A 47 1.29 13.93 14.02
N GLU A 48 1.18 15.06 13.32
CA GLU A 48 -0.03 15.90 13.35
C GLU A 48 -1.28 15.11 12.94
N VAL A 49 -1.18 14.32 11.85
CA VAL A 49 -2.29 13.47 11.39
C VAL A 49 -2.59 12.36 12.40
N ALA A 50 -1.57 11.75 13.01
CA ALA A 50 -1.72 10.71 14.02
C ALA A 50 -2.40 11.24 15.30
N GLU A 51 -2.05 12.45 15.75
CA GLU A 51 -2.67 13.11 16.90
C GLU A 51 -4.17 13.36 16.68
N ILE A 52 -4.56 13.81 15.47
CA ILE A 52 -5.97 14.00 15.11
C ILE A 52 -6.76 12.67 15.18
N LEU A 53 -6.09 11.55 14.91
CA LEU A 53 -6.66 10.20 14.95
C LEU A 53 -6.54 9.53 16.33
N LEU A 54 -6.01 10.23 17.33
CA LEU A 54 -5.75 9.70 18.68
C LEU A 54 -4.88 8.43 18.65
N MET A 55 -3.94 8.37 17.71
CA MET A 55 -2.99 7.26 17.63
C MET A 55 -1.84 7.48 18.61
N ASP A 56 -1.52 6.45 19.38
CA ASP A 56 -0.32 6.46 20.21
C ASP A 56 0.91 6.18 19.34
N THR A 57 1.69 7.23 19.09
CA THR A 57 2.96 7.16 18.36
C THR A 57 4.17 7.18 19.29
N SER A 58 3.97 7.10 20.62
CA SER A 58 5.06 7.17 21.60
C SER A 58 5.87 5.86 21.71
N ASP A 59 5.30 4.74 21.23
CA ASP A 59 5.90 3.39 21.20
C ASP A 59 6.56 3.03 19.85
N ASP A 60 6.81 4.00 18.95
CA ASP A 60 7.16 3.73 17.53
C ASP A 60 8.57 3.13 17.30
N ASP A 61 9.37 2.96 18.35
CA ASP A 61 10.69 2.28 18.33
C ASP A 61 10.58 0.78 17.98
N CYS A 62 9.38 0.22 17.86
CA CYS A 62 9.15 -1.22 17.68
C CYS A 62 8.47 -1.68 16.37
N ARG A 63 8.17 -0.83 15.37
CA ARG A 63 7.27 -1.29 14.27
C ARG A 63 7.66 -0.97 12.82
N LYS A 64 8.64 -0.10 12.55
CA LYS A 64 9.11 0.20 11.20
C LYS A 64 10.54 -0.30 11.01
N GLU A 65 10.76 -1.15 10.03
CA GLU A 65 12.11 -1.55 9.60
C GLU A 65 12.39 -0.92 8.24
N GLU A 66 13.31 0.05 8.21
CA GLU A 66 13.74 0.71 6.98
C GLU A 66 15.00 0.02 6.45
N LEU A 67 14.83 -0.66 5.32
CA LEU A 67 15.88 -1.32 4.58
C LEU A 67 16.30 -0.37 3.43
N ASN A 68 17.47 0.24 3.54
CA ASN A 68 18.03 1.20 2.55
C ASN A 68 17.36 2.60 2.57
N PRO A 69 17.82 3.52 3.43
CA PRO A 69 17.22 4.85 3.57
C PRO A 69 17.45 5.74 2.34
N THR A 70 16.48 6.60 2.02
CA THR A 70 16.53 7.61 0.95
C THR A 70 15.96 8.94 1.47
N GLU A 71 16.52 10.09 1.06
CA GLU A 71 15.96 11.41 1.42
C GLU A 71 14.76 11.76 0.52
N TRP A 72 13.66 12.22 1.13
CA TRP A 72 12.41 12.54 0.44
C TRP A 72 12.10 14.04 0.53
N SER A 73 11.71 14.68 -0.58
CA SER A 73 11.19 16.05 -0.59
C SER A 73 10.18 16.23 -1.71
N PHE A 74 9.01 16.82 -1.41
CA PHE A 74 7.94 17.07 -2.37
C PHE A 74 7.55 18.56 -2.32
N GLU A 75 7.59 19.24 -3.47
CA GLU A 75 7.23 20.67 -3.60
C GLU A 75 5.81 20.91 -4.17
N HIS A 76 5.03 19.84 -4.38
CA HIS A 76 3.68 19.89 -4.96
C HIS A 76 2.66 19.06 -4.17
N ASN A 77 1.36 19.26 -4.44
CA ASN A 77 0.31 18.41 -3.88
C ASN A 77 0.46 16.98 -4.40
N ALA A 78 0.88 16.06 -3.54
CA ALA A 78 1.12 14.67 -3.92
C ALA A 78 -0.17 14.00 -4.43
N ARG A 79 -0.06 13.25 -5.52
CA ARG A 79 -1.17 12.48 -6.10
C ARG A 79 -0.96 10.98 -5.91
N VAL A 80 -1.96 10.32 -5.34
CA VAL A 80 -1.94 8.89 -5.02
C VAL A 80 -3.00 8.13 -5.80
N LEU A 81 -2.59 7.02 -6.41
CA LEU A 81 -3.51 6.05 -6.99
C LEU A 81 -3.73 4.87 -6.05
N LEU A 82 -4.99 4.57 -5.74
CA LEU A 82 -5.39 3.35 -5.05
C LEU A 82 -6.29 2.51 -5.97
N PRO A 83 -5.75 1.56 -6.77
CA PRO A 83 -6.57 0.73 -7.62
C PRO A 83 -7.38 -0.27 -6.78
N VAL A 84 -8.67 -0.40 -7.08
CA VAL A 84 -9.60 -1.27 -6.36
C VAL A 84 -10.31 -2.24 -7.31
N ALA A 85 -10.72 -3.39 -6.78
CA ALA A 85 -11.42 -4.43 -7.51
C ALA A 85 -12.49 -5.08 -6.63
N ASN A 86 -13.36 -5.93 -7.22
CA ASN A 86 -14.22 -6.76 -6.39
C ASN A 86 -13.37 -7.69 -5.51
N GLY A 87 -13.63 -7.69 -4.20
CA GLY A 87 -12.90 -8.44 -3.20
C GLY A 87 -11.66 -7.72 -2.64
N SER A 88 -11.48 -6.42 -2.92
CA SER A 88 -10.52 -5.59 -2.18
C SER A 88 -10.91 -5.48 -0.70
N GLU A 89 -9.91 -5.45 0.19
CA GLU A 89 -10.12 -5.29 1.64
C GLU A 89 -10.59 -3.86 1.96
N GLU A 90 -11.82 -3.74 2.47
CA GLU A 90 -12.49 -2.45 2.65
C GLU A 90 -11.89 -1.58 3.77
N ILE A 91 -11.39 -2.17 4.86
CA ILE A 91 -10.76 -1.43 5.96
C ILE A 91 -9.46 -0.82 5.47
N GLU A 92 -8.64 -1.57 4.74
CA GLU A 92 -7.40 -1.08 4.14
C GLU A 92 -7.71 0.06 3.16
N VAL A 93 -8.67 -0.13 2.25
CA VAL A 93 -9.07 0.90 1.28
C VAL A 93 -9.50 2.19 1.97
N VAL A 94 -10.46 2.12 2.89
CA VAL A 94 -11.05 3.31 3.50
C VAL A 94 -10.03 4.02 4.41
N THR A 95 -9.27 3.27 5.19
CA THR A 95 -8.29 3.84 6.14
C THR A 95 -7.16 4.54 5.40
N ILE A 96 -6.61 3.93 4.35
CA ILE A 96 -5.53 4.53 3.57
C ILE A 96 -6.01 5.83 2.92
N VAL A 97 -7.21 5.83 2.33
CA VAL A 97 -7.79 7.03 1.70
C VAL A 97 -8.03 8.14 2.72
N ASP A 98 -8.60 7.83 3.88
CA ASP A 98 -8.91 8.82 4.92
C ASP A 98 -7.64 9.50 5.44
N ILE A 99 -6.62 8.72 5.81
CA ILE A 99 -5.38 9.24 6.40
C ILE A 99 -4.60 10.09 5.39
N LEU A 100 -4.46 9.63 4.15
CA LEU A 100 -3.77 10.40 3.12
C LEU A 100 -4.51 11.72 2.82
N ARG A 101 -5.85 11.71 2.76
CA ARG A 101 -6.64 12.93 2.56
C ARG A 101 -6.54 13.90 3.74
N ARG A 102 -6.40 13.41 4.98
CA ARG A 102 -6.11 14.26 6.16
C ARG A 102 -4.74 14.94 6.06
N ALA A 103 -3.77 14.30 5.41
CA ALA A 103 -2.48 14.88 5.06
C ALA A 103 -2.54 15.77 3.78
N ASN A 104 -3.74 16.14 3.32
CA ASN A 104 -3.96 16.97 2.12
C ASN A 104 -3.44 16.36 0.80
N VAL A 105 -3.37 15.03 0.72
CA VAL A 105 -3.00 14.29 -0.50
C VAL A 105 -4.18 14.18 -1.45
N GLU A 106 -3.92 14.35 -2.76
CA GLU A 106 -4.91 14.05 -3.81
C GLU A 106 -5.00 12.53 -4.03
N VAL A 107 -5.92 11.87 -3.33
CA VAL A 107 -6.13 10.43 -3.47
C VAL A 107 -7.23 10.13 -4.48
N LEU A 108 -6.86 9.44 -5.57
CA LEU A 108 -7.75 8.87 -6.56
C LEU A 108 -7.81 7.35 -6.38
N PHE A 109 -8.98 6.80 -6.07
CA PHE A 109 -9.16 5.34 -6.06
C PHE A 109 -9.97 4.89 -7.27
N ALA A 110 -9.36 4.00 -8.07
CA ALA A 110 -9.82 3.69 -9.42
C ALA A 110 -10.20 2.22 -9.55
N SER A 111 -11.40 1.95 -10.07
CA SER A 111 -11.88 0.59 -10.27
C SER A 111 -11.23 -0.05 -11.50
N VAL A 112 -10.66 -1.25 -11.34
CA VAL A 112 -10.21 -2.09 -12.47
C VAL A 112 -11.35 -2.92 -13.09
N GLU A 113 -12.55 -2.84 -12.51
CA GLU A 113 -13.73 -3.56 -12.97
C GLU A 113 -14.45 -2.80 -14.10
N LYS A 114 -15.50 -3.43 -14.65
CA LYS A 114 -16.40 -2.79 -15.63
C LYS A 114 -17.38 -1.79 -15.00
N SER A 115 -17.34 -1.65 -13.68
CA SER A 115 -18.19 -0.76 -12.88
C SER A 115 -17.32 0.00 -11.88
N VAL A 116 -17.64 1.28 -11.63
CA VAL A 116 -17.01 2.06 -10.56
C VAL A 116 -17.45 1.58 -9.18
N GLN A 117 -18.64 1.00 -9.06
CA GLN A 117 -19.06 0.31 -7.83
C GLN A 117 -18.42 -1.08 -7.77
N ILE A 118 -17.77 -1.37 -6.65
CA ILE A 118 -17.21 -2.68 -6.30
C ILE A 118 -17.86 -3.23 -5.03
N LEU A 119 -17.74 -4.54 -4.83
CA LEU A 119 -17.98 -5.19 -3.55
C LEU A 119 -16.64 -5.53 -2.91
N GLY A 120 -16.42 -5.06 -1.68
CA GLY A 120 -15.26 -5.40 -0.87
C GLY A 120 -15.24 -6.88 -0.48
N SER A 121 -14.18 -7.29 0.20
CA SER A 121 -13.95 -8.68 0.62
C SER A 121 -15.05 -9.20 1.55
N GLN A 122 -15.62 -8.34 2.40
CA GLN A 122 -16.76 -8.66 3.27
C GLN A 122 -18.09 -8.09 2.72
N SER A 123 -18.19 -7.96 1.38
CA SER A 123 -19.39 -7.52 0.65
C SER A 123 -19.83 -6.06 0.91
N THR A 124 -18.98 -5.24 1.52
CA THR A 124 -19.19 -3.79 1.63
C THR A 124 -19.20 -3.15 0.24
N ARG A 125 -20.22 -2.36 -0.11
CA ARG A 125 -20.22 -1.63 -1.39
C ARG A 125 -19.37 -0.38 -1.28
N ILE A 126 -18.40 -0.26 -2.18
CA ILE A 126 -17.53 0.91 -2.32
C ILE A 126 -17.69 1.46 -3.74
N VAL A 127 -17.76 2.77 -3.90
CA VAL A 127 -17.89 3.44 -5.20
C VAL A 127 -16.59 4.17 -5.51
N ALA A 128 -15.82 3.67 -6.47
CA ALA A 128 -14.61 4.30 -6.98
C ALA A 128 -14.86 5.65 -7.63
N ASP A 129 -13.86 6.53 -7.59
CA ASP A 129 -13.94 7.84 -8.23
C ASP A 129 -14.02 7.72 -9.76
N LYS A 130 -13.23 6.80 -10.33
CA LYS A 130 -13.07 6.60 -11.77
C LYS A 130 -12.77 5.14 -12.14
N PHE A 131 -12.81 4.85 -13.43
CA PHE A 131 -12.23 3.62 -13.98
C PHE A 131 -10.71 3.73 -14.09
N ILE A 132 -10.01 2.61 -13.98
CA ILE A 132 -8.55 2.54 -14.12
C ILE A 132 -8.06 3.07 -15.48
N GLY A 133 -8.87 2.94 -16.54
CA GLY A 133 -8.53 3.47 -17.87
C GLY A 133 -8.48 4.99 -17.93
N ASP A 134 -9.29 5.68 -17.12
CA ASP A 134 -9.24 7.14 -17.01
C ASP A 134 -8.15 7.61 -16.05
N ALA A 135 -7.88 6.82 -15.00
CA ALA A 135 -6.77 7.04 -14.09
C ALA A 135 -5.40 6.90 -14.79
N ALA A 136 -5.30 6.08 -15.84
CA ALA A 136 -4.06 5.84 -16.56
C ALA A 136 -3.54 7.02 -17.41
N ARG A 137 -4.22 8.17 -17.37
CA ARG A 137 -3.84 9.39 -18.12
C ARG A 137 -2.97 10.36 -17.29
N PHE A 138 -2.66 9.98 -16.05
CA PHE A 138 -1.94 10.82 -15.09
C PHE A 138 -0.76 10.05 -14.51
N ASP A 139 0.28 10.80 -14.14
CA ASP A 139 1.36 10.29 -13.29
C ASP A 139 0.95 10.39 -11.81
N TYR A 140 1.57 9.54 -10.99
CA TYR A 140 1.30 9.45 -9.54
C TYR A 140 2.61 9.43 -8.76
N ASP A 141 2.65 10.16 -7.65
CA ASP A 141 3.78 10.14 -6.73
C ASP A 141 3.84 8.81 -5.97
N LEU A 142 2.68 8.20 -5.74
CA LEU A 142 2.52 6.93 -5.04
C LEU A 142 1.37 6.09 -5.61
N ILE A 143 1.61 4.79 -5.79
CA ILE A 143 0.56 3.79 -6.07
C ILE A 143 0.47 2.81 -4.90
N VAL A 144 -0.69 2.70 -4.26
CA VAL A 144 -0.90 1.79 -3.10
C VAL A 144 -1.87 0.68 -3.47
N LEU A 145 -1.46 -0.59 -3.30
CA LEU A 145 -2.28 -1.75 -3.57
C LEU A 145 -2.91 -2.29 -2.27
N PRO A 146 -4.23 -2.13 -2.07
CA PRO A 146 -4.92 -2.73 -0.94
C PRO A 146 -4.98 -4.24 -1.13
N GLY A 147 -5.03 -4.98 -0.04
CA GLY A 147 -5.18 -6.43 0.02
C GLY A 147 -6.58 -6.91 -0.34
N GLY A 148 -6.92 -8.08 0.21
CA GLY A 148 -8.09 -8.86 -0.18
C GLY A 148 -7.75 -9.79 -1.33
N ARG A 149 -7.75 -11.10 -1.08
CA ARG A 149 -7.22 -12.12 -2.01
C ARG A 149 -7.89 -12.08 -3.38
N ALA A 150 -9.22 -12.07 -3.41
CA ALA A 150 -9.98 -11.98 -4.65
C ALA A 150 -9.73 -10.64 -5.39
N GLY A 151 -9.57 -9.55 -4.65
CA GLY A 151 -9.20 -8.25 -5.21
C GLY A 151 -7.80 -8.27 -5.82
N SER A 152 -6.82 -8.81 -5.09
CA SER A 152 -5.42 -8.93 -5.52
C SER A 152 -5.30 -9.73 -6.83
N ASP A 153 -5.99 -10.87 -6.93
CA ASP A 153 -6.03 -11.71 -8.15
C ASP A 153 -6.60 -10.94 -9.37
N ARG A 154 -7.50 -10.00 -9.14
CA ARG A 154 -8.12 -9.18 -10.21
C ARG A 154 -7.24 -8.01 -10.58
N LEU A 155 -6.66 -7.32 -9.58
CA LEU A 155 -5.65 -6.28 -9.79
C LEU A 155 -4.50 -6.82 -10.65
N GLN A 156 -4.01 -8.01 -10.32
CA GLN A 156 -2.95 -8.70 -11.06
C GLN A 156 -3.33 -8.98 -12.53
N LYS A 157 -4.60 -9.14 -12.87
CA LYS A 157 -5.04 -9.41 -14.26
C LYS A 157 -5.23 -8.13 -15.08
N SER A 158 -5.23 -6.96 -14.45
CA SER A 158 -5.45 -5.68 -15.12
C SER A 158 -4.20 -5.25 -15.91
N LYS A 159 -4.27 -5.35 -17.25
CA LYS A 159 -3.18 -4.90 -18.14
C LYS A 159 -2.85 -3.42 -17.97
N VAL A 160 -3.87 -2.60 -17.70
CA VAL A 160 -3.71 -1.15 -17.47
C VAL A 160 -2.91 -0.92 -16.19
N LEU A 161 -3.26 -1.63 -15.10
CA LEU A 161 -2.54 -1.50 -13.84
C LEU A 161 -1.10 -2.00 -13.95
N LYS A 162 -0.86 -3.13 -14.65
CA LYS A 162 0.51 -3.62 -14.89
C LYS A 162 1.38 -2.56 -15.55
N LYS A 163 0.85 -1.87 -16.57
CA LYS A 163 1.55 -0.79 -17.26
C LYS A 163 1.87 0.37 -16.32
N LEU A 164 0.90 0.82 -15.52
CA LEU A 164 1.11 1.90 -14.56
C LEU A 164 2.18 1.57 -13.52
N LEU A 165 2.19 0.33 -13.01
CA LEU A 165 3.19 -0.12 -12.04
C LEU A 165 4.59 -0.21 -12.66
N GLN A 166 4.70 -0.58 -13.93
CA GLN A 166 5.97 -0.54 -14.67
C GLN A 166 6.47 0.90 -14.84
N GLU A 167 5.61 1.82 -15.27
CA GLU A 167 5.95 3.24 -15.40
C GLU A 167 6.31 3.89 -14.06
N GLN A 168 5.71 3.42 -12.95
CA GLN A 168 6.02 3.85 -11.59
C GLN A 168 7.44 3.43 -11.18
N ASP A 169 7.81 2.18 -11.46
CA ASP A 169 9.12 1.62 -11.13
C ASP A 169 10.24 2.22 -12.01
N GLU A 170 10.00 2.35 -13.32
CA GLU A 170 10.92 3.01 -14.25
C GLU A 170 11.15 4.48 -13.88
N GLY A 171 10.11 5.14 -13.35
CA GLY A 171 10.19 6.51 -12.83
C GLY A 171 10.85 6.62 -11.45
N GLY A 172 11.20 5.51 -10.80
CA GLY A 172 11.76 5.50 -9.45
C GLY A 172 10.82 6.09 -8.40
N ARG A 173 9.50 6.04 -8.62
CA ARG A 173 8.47 6.60 -7.73
C ARG A 173 7.96 5.57 -6.74
N ILE A 174 7.26 6.04 -5.71
CA ILE A 174 6.86 5.21 -4.57
C ILE A 174 5.71 4.26 -4.95
N TYR A 175 5.72 3.05 -4.41
CA TYR A 175 4.57 2.16 -4.41
C TYR A 175 4.49 1.35 -3.12
N GLY A 176 3.29 0.91 -2.79
CA GLY A 176 3.03 0.14 -1.59
C GLY A 176 2.06 -1.00 -1.80
N ALA A 177 2.16 -2.03 -0.97
CA ALA A 177 1.18 -3.11 -0.97
C ALA A 177 0.94 -3.65 0.44
N VAL A 178 -0.33 -3.95 0.75
CA VAL A 178 -0.72 -4.56 2.03
C VAL A 178 -1.22 -5.97 1.81
N CYS A 179 -0.97 -6.83 2.80
CA CYS A 179 -1.56 -8.16 2.90
C CYS A 179 -1.29 -8.99 1.63
N SER A 180 -2.36 -9.44 0.96
CA SER A 180 -2.28 -10.29 -0.23
C SER A 180 -1.77 -9.59 -1.49
N SER A 181 -1.81 -8.25 -1.54
CA SER A 181 -1.38 -7.50 -2.73
C SER A 181 0.13 -7.44 -2.92
N LEU A 182 0.91 -7.91 -1.93
CA LEU A 182 2.35 -8.10 -2.08
C LEU A 182 2.69 -9.05 -3.25
N SER A 183 1.83 -10.05 -3.49
CA SER A 183 1.94 -10.97 -4.64
C SER A 183 1.89 -10.25 -5.99
N VAL A 184 1.15 -9.14 -6.08
CA VAL A 184 1.02 -8.34 -7.30
C VAL A 184 2.35 -7.65 -7.62
N LEU A 185 3.03 -7.08 -6.62
CA LEU A 185 4.35 -6.47 -6.79
C LEU A 185 5.43 -7.50 -7.15
N HIS A 186 5.38 -8.69 -6.53
CA HIS A 186 6.35 -9.74 -6.78
C HIS A 186 6.28 -10.27 -8.22
N GLU A 187 5.08 -10.52 -8.74
CA GLU A 187 4.90 -11.03 -10.12
C GLU A 187 5.36 -10.04 -11.19
N LEU A 188 5.27 -8.73 -10.90
CA LEU A 188 5.68 -7.67 -11.83
C LEU A 188 7.20 -7.47 -11.93
N CYS A 189 8.00 -8.30 -11.26
CA CYS A 189 9.47 -8.27 -11.28
C CYS A 189 10.11 -6.99 -10.72
N VAL A 190 9.32 -6.19 -10.01
CA VAL A 190 9.70 -4.89 -9.42
C VAL A 190 10.65 -5.05 -8.21
N LEU A 191 10.74 -6.25 -7.64
CA LEU A 191 11.54 -6.56 -6.45
C LEU A 191 12.89 -7.25 -6.74
N LYS A 192 13.26 -7.47 -8.01
CA LYS A 192 14.42 -8.34 -8.36
C LYS A 192 15.78 -7.87 -7.83
N ASP A 193 15.97 -6.55 -7.65
CA ASP A 193 17.22 -5.94 -7.17
C ASP A 193 17.08 -5.26 -5.80
N LYS A 194 16.00 -5.56 -5.07
CA LYS A 194 15.74 -5.05 -3.72
C LYS A 194 15.87 -6.21 -2.74
N GLU A 195 16.54 -5.99 -1.61
CA GLU A 195 16.58 -6.95 -0.50
C GLU A 195 15.18 -7.53 -0.29
N PRO A 196 15.03 -8.85 -0.19
CA PRO A 196 13.72 -9.47 -0.12
C PRO A 196 13.00 -8.93 1.10
N LEU A 197 12.00 -8.05 0.87
CA LEU A 197 10.94 -7.79 1.83
C LEU A 197 10.43 -9.18 2.21
N HIS A 198 10.61 -9.56 3.47
CA HIS A 198 10.39 -10.94 3.90
C HIS A 198 8.93 -11.30 3.58
N ILE A 199 8.75 -12.09 2.52
CA ILE A 199 7.47 -12.70 2.18
C ILE A 199 7.26 -13.77 3.24
N GLN A 200 6.68 -13.39 4.38
CA GLN A 200 6.02 -14.39 5.19
C GLN A 200 4.80 -14.82 4.40
N GLU A 201 4.86 -16.04 3.88
CA GLU A 201 3.71 -16.78 3.38
C GLU A 201 2.52 -16.50 4.30
N LEU A 202 1.47 -15.88 3.76
CA LEU A 202 0.15 -15.96 4.37
C LEU A 202 -0.21 -17.45 4.31
N VAL A 203 0.13 -18.12 5.41
CA VAL A 203 -0.09 -19.54 5.66
C VAL A 203 -1.49 -19.90 5.18
N THR A 204 -1.51 -20.90 4.30
CA THR A 204 -2.69 -21.72 4.02
C THR A 204 -3.38 -22.09 5.33
N SER A 205 -4.57 -21.55 5.55
CA SER A 205 -5.59 -22.14 6.41
C SER A 205 -6.96 -21.83 5.84
#